data_AF-A0A917D363-F1
#
_entry.id   AF-A0A917D363-F1
#
_cell.length_a   1.000
_cell.length_b   1.000
_cell.length_c   1.000
_cell.angle_alpha   90.00
_cell.angle_beta   90.00
_cell.angle_gamma   90.00
#
_symmetry.space_group_name_H-M   'P 1'
#
loop_
_entity.id
_entity.type
_entity.pdbx_description
1 polymer ?
#
loop_
_entity_poly.entity_id
_entity_poly.type
_entity_poly.pdbx_seq_one_letter_code
_entity_poly.pdbx_strand_id
1 'polypeptide(L)'
;MFQSLIDGLKEFGEWGLFIHSFIDAIIFPVPAFFTQVSLSMLNPSAALWLATVGFVACLLGTPFGYWIGKALGHSLLYKFLKKEWVDSAEKMFQKNGETAILIGSFTPIPFKVFTIMAGCLNFSLWRLIAYAAIGRAVKFYVIGILFYLYGRAAENMVKDVSLYIFAAAIPLVLIFLWVRKKQRAKRKAVSVIEDPVQDVKENM
;
A
#
# COMPACT_ATOMS: atom_id res chain seq x y z
N MET A 1 12.31 -17.77 12.96
CA MET A 1 10.84 -17.83 13.09
C MET A 1 10.13 -17.37 11.81
N PHE A 2 10.27 -16.12 11.35
CA PHE A 2 9.61 -15.65 10.11
C PHE A 2 10.11 -16.33 8.82
N GLN A 3 11.43 -16.53 8.68
CA GLN A 3 12.02 -17.26 7.55
C GLN A 3 11.50 -18.70 7.50
N SER A 4 11.48 -19.39 8.63
CA SER A 4 10.94 -20.76 8.77
C SER A 4 9.47 -20.87 8.33
N LEU A 5 8.67 -19.84 8.58
CA LEU A 5 7.27 -19.80 8.19
C LEU A 5 7.11 -19.60 6.67
N ILE A 6 7.96 -18.75 6.08
CA ILE A 6 8.05 -18.55 4.62
C ILE A 6 8.54 -19.83 3.93
N ASP A 7 9.53 -20.52 4.50
CA ASP A 7 10.09 -21.74 3.92
C ASP A 7 9.10 -22.92 4.02
N GLY A 8 8.36 -23.03 5.13
CA GLY A 8 7.24 -23.97 5.22
C GLY A 8 6.14 -23.66 4.19
N LEU A 9 5.80 -22.38 3.98
CA LEU A 9 4.85 -21.98 2.94
C LEU A 9 5.36 -22.31 1.52
N LYS A 10 6.67 -22.19 1.25
CA LYS A 10 7.25 -22.58 -0.05
C LYS A 10 7.11 -24.09 -0.30
N GLU A 11 7.17 -24.92 0.74
CA GLU A 11 7.03 -26.37 0.65
C GLU A 11 5.63 -26.80 0.17
N PHE A 12 4.60 -26.01 0.50
CA PHE A 12 3.24 -26.18 0.00
C PHE A 12 3.00 -25.60 -1.40
N GLY A 13 4.01 -25.00 -2.05
CA GLY A 13 3.94 -24.48 -3.40
C GLY A 13 2.83 -23.43 -3.61
N GLU A 14 1.91 -23.73 -4.51
CA GLU A 14 0.78 -22.86 -4.87
C GLU A 14 -0.19 -22.60 -3.69
N TRP A 15 -0.41 -23.60 -2.83
CA TRP A 15 -1.27 -23.44 -1.64
C TRP A 15 -0.64 -22.52 -0.60
N GLY A 16 0.67 -22.61 -0.42
CA GLY A 16 1.39 -21.69 0.46
C GLY A 16 1.36 -20.25 -0.06
N LEU A 17 1.48 -20.05 -1.37
CA LEU A 17 1.31 -18.73 -1.98
C LEU A 17 -0.10 -18.17 -1.77
N PHE A 18 -1.12 -19.01 -1.92
CA PHE A 18 -2.51 -18.63 -1.71
C PHE A 18 -2.72 -18.14 -0.27
N ILE A 19 -2.35 -18.96 0.72
CA ILE A 19 -2.53 -18.63 2.14
C ILE A 19 -1.75 -17.36 2.50
N HIS A 20 -0.49 -17.25 2.07
CA HIS A 20 0.32 -16.07 2.34
C HIS A 20 -0.28 -14.81 1.71
N SER A 21 -0.73 -14.88 0.45
CA SER A 21 -1.35 -13.75 -0.26
C SER A 21 -2.67 -13.31 0.38
N PHE A 22 -3.46 -14.26 0.89
CA PHE A 22 -4.68 -13.97 1.62
C PHE A 22 -4.40 -13.25 2.95
N ILE A 23 -3.46 -13.76 3.74
CA ILE A 23 -3.12 -13.15 5.04
C ILE A 23 -2.39 -11.80 4.85
N ASP A 24 -1.58 -11.65 3.79
CA ASP A 24 -0.94 -10.38 3.42
C ASP A 24 -1.98 -9.31 3.03
N ALA A 25 -3.05 -9.69 2.35
CA ALA A 25 -4.13 -8.75 2.06
C ALA A 25 -4.80 -8.19 3.34
N ILE A 26 -4.78 -8.98 4.42
CA ILE A 26 -5.39 -8.64 5.71
C ILE A 26 -4.42 -7.82 6.56
N ILE A 27 -3.37 -8.45 7.13
CA ILE A 27 -2.53 -7.85 8.19
C ILE A 27 -1.04 -8.25 8.08
N PHE A 28 -0.64 -9.22 7.26
CA PHE A 28 0.72 -9.80 7.34
C PHE A 28 1.85 -8.80 7.01
N PRO A 29 2.95 -8.69 7.77
CA PRO A 29 3.99 -7.69 7.50
C PRO A 29 4.82 -7.98 6.24
N VAL A 30 4.91 -9.23 5.79
CA VAL A 30 5.72 -9.61 4.62
C VAL A 30 4.88 -9.64 3.34
N PRO A 31 5.20 -8.84 2.32
CA PRO A 31 4.50 -8.85 1.04
C PRO A 31 4.51 -10.25 0.40
N ALA A 32 3.34 -10.75 0.00
CA ALA A 32 3.22 -12.05 -0.67
C ALA A 32 3.93 -12.12 -2.04
N PHE A 33 4.23 -10.94 -2.58
CA PHE A 33 5.13 -10.72 -3.71
C PHE A 33 6.43 -11.53 -3.60
N PHE A 34 7.09 -11.56 -2.44
CA PHE A 34 8.37 -12.25 -2.28
C PHE A 34 8.24 -13.77 -2.42
N THR A 35 7.13 -14.33 -1.97
CA THR A 35 6.82 -15.76 -2.09
C THR A 35 6.52 -16.12 -3.54
N GLN A 36 5.76 -15.27 -4.26
CA GLN A 36 5.52 -15.46 -5.70
C GLN A 36 6.84 -15.47 -6.49
N VAL A 37 7.74 -14.52 -6.22
CA VAL A 37 9.07 -14.46 -6.88
C VAL A 37 9.84 -15.75 -6.64
N SER A 38 9.91 -16.19 -5.38
CA SER A 38 10.63 -17.42 -5.01
C SER A 38 10.09 -18.66 -5.74
N LEU A 39 8.77 -18.82 -5.81
CA LEU A 39 8.13 -19.96 -6.48
C LEU A 39 8.25 -19.87 -8.01
N SER A 40 8.14 -18.66 -8.57
CA SER A 40 8.30 -18.43 -10.01
C SER A 40 9.73 -18.65 -10.48
N MET A 41 10.73 -18.47 -9.60
CA MET A 41 12.12 -18.83 -9.88
C MET A 41 12.34 -20.35 -9.94
N LEU A 42 11.63 -21.11 -9.10
CA LEU A 42 11.72 -22.57 -9.06
C LEU A 42 11.04 -23.19 -10.29
N ASN A 43 9.85 -22.69 -10.63
CA ASN A 43 9.05 -23.18 -11.76
C ASN A 43 8.55 -22.02 -12.64
N PRO A 44 9.39 -21.48 -13.55
CA PRO A 44 9.02 -20.35 -14.40
C PRO A 44 7.83 -20.61 -15.32
N SER A 45 7.66 -21.85 -15.79
CA SER A 45 6.51 -22.25 -16.62
C SER A 45 5.16 -22.08 -15.90
N ALA A 46 5.15 -22.18 -14.58
CA ALA A 46 3.97 -21.98 -13.74
C ALA A 46 3.82 -20.54 -13.23
N ALA A 47 4.72 -19.61 -13.59
CA ALA A 47 4.74 -18.26 -13.01
C ALA A 47 3.45 -17.46 -13.25
N LEU A 48 2.79 -17.63 -14.40
CA LEU A 48 1.48 -17.02 -14.68
C LEU A 48 0.36 -17.62 -13.84
N TRP A 49 0.40 -18.93 -13.61
CA TRP A 49 -0.55 -19.61 -12.74
C TRP A 49 -0.38 -19.13 -11.29
N LEU A 50 0.86 -19.07 -10.79
CA LEU A 50 1.19 -18.54 -9.47
C LEU A 50 0.75 -17.08 -9.31
N ALA A 51 0.89 -16.26 -10.36
CA ALA A 51 0.37 -14.89 -10.36
C ALA A 51 -1.15 -14.85 -10.19
N THR A 52 -1.88 -15.75 -10.87
CA THR A 52 -3.34 -15.88 -10.77
C THR A 52 -3.76 -16.29 -9.37
N VAL A 53 -3.10 -17.31 -8.80
CA VAL A 53 -3.36 -17.82 -7.44
C VAL A 53 -3.17 -16.71 -6.40
N GLY A 54 -2.03 -16.00 -6.45
CA GLY A 54 -1.74 -14.90 -5.54
C GLY A 54 -2.70 -13.71 -5.70
N PHE A 55 -3.05 -13.38 -6.94
CA PHE A 55 -4.03 -12.34 -7.24
C PHE A 55 -5.41 -12.66 -6.65
N VAL A 56 -5.95 -13.86 -6.91
CA VAL A 56 -7.26 -14.29 -6.41
C VAL A 56 -7.27 -14.32 -4.89
N ALA A 57 -6.25 -14.91 -4.26
CA ALA A 57 -6.11 -14.93 -2.81
C ALA A 57 -6.12 -13.52 -2.21
N CYS A 58 -5.39 -12.59 -2.83
CA CYS A 58 -5.34 -11.21 -2.37
C CYS A 58 -6.70 -10.51 -2.50
N LEU A 59 -7.41 -10.76 -3.60
CA LEU A 59 -8.74 -10.21 -3.84
C LEU A 59 -9.76 -10.73 -2.83
N LEU A 60 -9.67 -12.01 -2.47
CA LEU A 60 -10.50 -12.63 -1.43
C LEU A 60 -10.19 -12.10 -0.02
N GLY A 61 -8.93 -11.79 0.28
CA GLY A 61 -8.54 -11.23 1.59
C GLY A 61 -8.85 -9.73 1.74
N THR A 62 -9.02 -9.00 0.62
CA THR A 62 -9.30 -7.56 0.62
C THR A 62 -10.61 -7.20 1.36
N PRO A 63 -11.74 -7.89 1.17
CA PRO A 63 -12.96 -7.73 1.98
C PRO A 63 -12.73 -7.86 3.49
N PHE A 64 -11.90 -8.82 3.92
CA PHE A 64 -11.62 -9.05 5.33
C PHE A 64 -10.86 -7.87 5.94
N GLY A 65 -9.82 -7.37 5.25
CA GLY A 65 -9.11 -6.15 5.67
C GLY A 65 -10.03 -4.93 5.75
N TYR A 66 -10.97 -4.80 4.81
CA TYR A 66 -11.99 -3.75 4.81
C TYR A 66 -12.93 -3.86 6.02
N TRP A 67 -13.44 -5.07 6.32
CA TRP A 67 -14.32 -5.27 7.47
C TRP A 67 -13.60 -5.05 8.80
N ILE A 68 -12.33 -5.43 8.90
CA ILE A 68 -11.51 -5.10 10.07
C ILE A 68 -11.42 -3.58 10.23
N GLY A 69 -11.12 -2.84 9.17
CA GLY A 69 -11.15 -1.37 9.20
C GLY A 69 -12.50 -0.80 9.62
N LYS A 70 -13.59 -1.36 9.08
CA LYS A 70 -14.96 -0.95 9.41
C LYS A 70 -15.32 -1.20 10.88
N ALA A 71 -14.91 -2.34 11.43
CA ALA A 71 -15.13 -2.70 12.83
C ALA A 71 -14.32 -1.82 13.79
N LEU A 72 -13.09 -1.46 13.41
CA LEU A 72 -12.23 -0.57 14.20
C LEU A 72 -12.72 0.88 14.19
N GLY A 73 -13.39 1.29 13.11
CA GLY A 73 -14.03 2.60 12.95
C GLY A 73 -13.04 3.78 12.96
N HIS A 74 -13.59 4.99 12.96
CA HIS A 74 -12.79 6.23 12.95
C HIS A 74 -11.93 6.40 14.21
N SER A 75 -12.39 5.90 15.37
CA SER A 75 -11.69 6.08 16.65
C SER A 75 -10.27 5.53 16.64
N LEU A 76 -10.05 4.40 15.94
CA LEU A 76 -8.71 3.83 15.83
C LEU A 76 -7.76 4.71 15.02
N LEU A 77 -8.23 5.31 13.92
CA LEU A 77 -7.42 6.20 13.09
C LEU A 77 -6.90 7.39 13.90
N TYR A 78 -7.75 8.01 14.71
CA TYR A 78 -7.33 9.14 15.57
C TYR A 78 -6.41 8.74 16.72
N LYS A 79 -6.37 7.46 17.09
CA LYS A 79 -5.47 6.94 18.13
C LYS A 79 -4.04 6.68 17.61
N PHE A 80 -3.90 6.26 16.35
CA PHE A 80 -2.60 5.93 15.75
C PHE A 80 -2.04 7.02 14.85
N LEU A 81 -2.88 7.89 14.29
CA LEU A 81 -2.49 8.95 13.36
C LEU A 81 -2.90 10.32 13.91
N LYS A 82 -2.14 11.38 13.56
CA LYS A 82 -2.54 12.74 13.96
C LYS A 82 -3.82 13.13 13.23
N LYS A 83 -4.68 13.89 13.91
CA LYS A 83 -5.96 14.41 13.39
C LYS A 83 -5.84 14.99 11.97
N GLU A 84 -4.82 15.81 11.72
CA GLU A 84 -4.53 16.41 10.41
C GLU A 84 -4.42 15.40 9.26
N TRP A 85 -3.85 14.22 9.54
CA TRP A 85 -3.68 13.15 8.55
C TRP A 85 -4.96 12.40 8.31
N VAL A 86 -5.73 12.14 9.37
CA VAL A 86 -7.04 11.48 9.28
C VAL A 86 -8.00 12.37 8.48
N ASP A 87 -8.09 13.66 8.82
CA ASP A 87 -8.94 14.63 8.12
C ASP A 87 -8.54 14.78 6.64
N SER A 88 -7.23 14.75 6.34
CA SER A 88 -6.74 14.77 4.95
C SER A 88 -7.09 13.50 4.19
N ALA A 89 -6.93 12.34 4.83
CA ALA A 89 -7.26 11.05 4.22
C ALA A 89 -8.76 10.96 3.95
N GLU A 90 -9.59 11.40 4.89
CA GLU A 90 -11.04 11.46 4.74
C GLU A 90 -11.46 12.36 3.56
N LYS A 91 -10.94 13.59 3.49
CA LYS A 91 -11.20 14.50 2.35
C LYS A 91 -10.74 13.89 1.01
N MET A 92 -9.60 13.21 1.00
CA MET A 92 -9.10 12.55 -0.20
C MET A 92 -10.00 11.38 -0.62
N PHE A 93 -10.45 10.56 0.32
CA PHE A 93 -11.35 9.43 0.05
C PHE A 93 -12.74 9.88 -0.37
N GLN A 94 -13.28 10.95 0.22
CA GLN A 94 -14.56 11.53 -0.16
C GLN A 94 -14.53 12.13 -1.58
N LYS A 95 -13.43 12.81 -1.95
CA LYS A 95 -13.30 13.46 -3.26
C LYS A 95 -12.87 12.49 -4.36
N ASN A 96 -11.77 11.77 -4.15
CA ASN A 96 -11.09 10.93 -5.16
C ASN A 96 -10.59 9.59 -4.57
N GLY A 97 -11.39 8.91 -3.73
CA GLY A 97 -10.96 7.65 -3.08
C GLY A 97 -10.54 6.55 -4.05
N GLU A 98 -11.19 6.46 -5.20
CA GLU A 98 -10.86 5.53 -6.29
C GLU A 98 -9.43 5.75 -6.82
N THR A 99 -9.10 7.00 -7.15
CA THR A 99 -7.78 7.39 -7.61
C THR A 99 -6.73 7.18 -6.52
N ALA A 100 -7.08 7.44 -5.26
CA ALA A 100 -6.17 7.22 -4.14
C ALA A 100 -5.81 5.74 -3.96
N ILE A 101 -6.78 4.83 -4.09
CA ILE A 101 -6.54 3.37 -4.03
C ILE A 101 -5.68 2.90 -5.20
N LEU A 102 -5.98 3.40 -6.41
CA LEU A 102 -5.25 3.03 -7.61
C LEU A 102 -3.79 3.50 -7.54
N ILE A 103 -3.56 4.79 -7.26
CA ILE A 103 -2.21 5.33 -7.07
C ILE A 103 -1.52 4.60 -5.91
N GLY A 104 -2.24 4.37 -4.81
CA GLY A 104 -1.75 3.65 -3.62
C GLY A 104 -1.17 2.28 -3.95
N SER A 105 -1.73 1.58 -4.94
CA SER A 105 -1.25 0.27 -5.40
C SER A 105 0.14 0.31 -6.05
N PHE A 106 0.50 1.44 -6.64
CA PHE A 106 1.81 1.65 -7.27
C PHE A 106 2.82 2.32 -6.34
N THR A 107 2.36 2.86 -5.20
CA THR A 107 3.25 3.42 -4.19
C THR A 107 3.99 2.33 -3.40
N PRO A 108 5.16 2.63 -2.83
CA PRO A 108 5.86 1.74 -1.90
C PRO A 108 5.12 1.56 -0.56
N ILE A 109 3.99 2.24 -0.36
CA ILE A 109 3.19 2.14 0.86
C ILE A 109 2.45 0.79 0.85
N PRO A 110 2.42 0.05 1.99
CA PRO A 110 1.68 -1.20 2.06
C PRO A 110 0.20 -1.02 1.72
N PHE A 111 -0.28 -1.68 0.67
CA PHE A 111 -1.66 -1.52 0.17
C PHE A 111 -2.74 -1.80 1.22
N LYS A 112 -2.47 -2.69 2.19
CA LYS A 112 -3.37 -2.99 3.32
C LYS A 112 -3.76 -1.75 4.13
N VAL A 113 -2.90 -0.73 4.18
CA VAL A 113 -3.20 0.55 4.83
C VAL A 113 -4.39 1.22 4.12
N PHE A 114 -4.41 1.22 2.79
CA PHE A 114 -5.54 1.73 2.01
C PHE A 114 -6.80 0.89 2.20
N THR A 115 -6.68 -0.43 2.28
CA THR A 115 -7.81 -1.34 2.55
C THR A 115 -8.45 -1.08 3.91
N ILE A 116 -7.64 -0.94 4.96
CA ILE A 116 -8.12 -0.66 6.33
C ILE A 116 -8.72 0.74 6.40
N MET A 117 -8.04 1.75 5.83
CA MET A 117 -8.58 3.12 5.77
C MET A 117 -9.91 3.19 5.04
N ALA A 118 -10.04 2.50 3.90
CA ALA A 118 -11.30 2.40 3.18
C ALA A 118 -12.44 1.83 4.06
N GLY A 119 -12.12 0.82 4.87
CA GLY A 119 -13.04 0.26 5.88
C GLY A 119 -13.43 1.26 6.95
N CYS A 120 -12.46 1.93 7.57
CA CYS A 120 -12.71 2.91 8.62
C CYS A 120 -13.57 4.08 8.12
N LEU A 121 -13.36 4.52 6.87
CA LEU A 121 -14.06 5.64 6.24
C LEU A 121 -15.38 5.23 5.54
N ASN A 122 -15.81 3.97 5.67
CA ASN A 122 -17.01 3.42 5.01
C ASN A 122 -17.04 3.63 3.47
N PHE A 123 -15.88 3.55 2.82
CA PHE A 123 -15.79 3.62 1.37
C PHE A 123 -16.46 2.39 0.72
N SER A 124 -17.04 2.53 -0.47
CA SER A 124 -17.74 1.41 -1.12
C SER A 124 -16.80 0.21 -1.37
N LEU A 125 -17.10 -0.93 -0.74
CA LEU A 125 -16.31 -2.17 -0.85
C LEU A 125 -16.16 -2.64 -2.30
N TRP A 126 -17.20 -2.53 -3.12
CA TRP A 126 -17.15 -2.93 -4.53
C TRP A 126 -16.16 -2.10 -5.35
N ARG A 127 -16.12 -0.78 -5.13
CA ARG A 127 -15.13 0.08 -5.81
C ARG A 127 -13.73 -0.22 -5.29
N LEU A 128 -13.57 -0.43 -3.99
CA LEU A 128 -12.28 -0.85 -3.43
C LEU A 128 -11.77 -2.12 -4.11
N ILE A 129 -12.61 -3.15 -4.23
CA ILE A 129 -12.22 -4.42 -4.88
C ILE A 129 -11.88 -4.19 -6.35
N ALA A 130 -12.67 -3.41 -7.10
CA ALA A 130 -12.40 -3.14 -8.51
C ALA A 130 -11.05 -2.44 -8.73
N TYR A 131 -10.77 -1.36 -7.99
CA TYR A 131 -9.52 -0.62 -8.11
C TYR A 131 -8.32 -1.38 -7.52
N ALA A 132 -8.54 -2.13 -6.43
CA ALA A 132 -7.55 -3.07 -5.89
C ALA A 132 -7.21 -4.16 -6.90
N ALA A 133 -8.22 -4.70 -7.61
CA ALA A 133 -8.02 -5.73 -8.61
C ALA A 133 -7.07 -5.24 -9.70
N ILE A 134 -7.26 -4.02 -10.22
CA ILE A 134 -6.39 -3.45 -11.24
C ILE A 134 -4.95 -3.34 -10.71
N GLY A 135 -4.75 -2.70 -9.56
CA GLY A 135 -3.41 -2.50 -8.99
C GLY A 135 -2.69 -3.80 -8.64
N ARG A 136 -3.43 -4.78 -8.09
CA ARG A 136 -2.89 -6.10 -7.74
C ARG A 136 -2.63 -6.94 -8.97
N ALA A 137 -3.52 -6.93 -9.97
CA ALA A 137 -3.31 -7.65 -11.22
C ALA A 137 -2.02 -7.19 -11.90
N VAL A 138 -1.83 -5.87 -12.05
CA VAL A 138 -0.58 -5.36 -12.63
C VAL A 138 0.63 -5.86 -11.85
N LYS A 139 0.60 -5.77 -10.52
CA LYS A 139 1.72 -6.23 -9.69
C LYS A 139 2.01 -7.72 -9.89
N PHE A 140 1.05 -8.60 -9.63
CA PHE A 140 1.22 -10.06 -9.71
C PHE A 140 1.57 -10.53 -11.13
N TYR A 141 0.88 -10.03 -12.16
CA TYR A 141 1.08 -10.50 -13.53
C TYR A 141 2.33 -9.95 -14.20
N VAL A 142 2.77 -8.72 -13.90
CA VAL A 142 4.06 -8.21 -14.43
C VAL A 142 5.20 -9.16 -14.05
N ILE A 143 5.19 -9.65 -12.81
CA ILE A 143 6.19 -10.57 -12.30
C ILE A 143 6.02 -11.95 -12.93
N GLY A 144 4.77 -12.44 -12.97
CA GLY A 144 4.45 -13.72 -13.59
C GLY A 144 4.92 -13.79 -15.04
N ILE A 145 4.65 -12.74 -15.82
CA ILE A 145 5.09 -12.60 -17.21
C ILE A 145 6.62 -12.54 -17.29
N LEU A 146 7.27 -11.75 -16.44
CA LEU A 146 8.72 -11.59 -16.46
C LEU A 146 9.42 -12.93 -16.21
N PHE A 147 8.99 -13.69 -15.21
CA PHE A 147 9.53 -15.03 -14.94
C PHE A 147 9.14 -16.04 -16.02
N TYR A 148 7.91 -15.98 -16.55
CA TYR A 148 7.48 -16.87 -17.63
C TYR A 148 8.33 -16.70 -18.91
N LEU A 149 8.71 -15.47 -19.26
CA LEU A 149 9.49 -15.17 -20.46
C LEU A 149 11.00 -15.33 -20.26
N TYR A 150 11.55 -14.82 -19.15
CA TYR A 150 13.01 -14.75 -18.93
C TYR A 150 13.54 -15.78 -17.95
N GLY A 151 12.67 -16.58 -17.33
CA GLY A 151 13.07 -17.63 -16.40
C GLY A 151 13.91 -17.09 -15.24
N ARG A 152 15.02 -17.77 -14.92
CA ARG A 152 15.93 -17.33 -13.86
C ARG A 152 16.67 -16.03 -14.15
N ALA A 153 16.80 -15.62 -15.42
CA ALA A 153 17.41 -14.33 -15.75
C ALA A 153 16.57 -13.13 -15.26
N ALA A 154 15.26 -13.34 -15.05
CA ALA A 154 14.37 -12.36 -14.44
C ALA A 154 14.75 -12.01 -12.98
N GLU A 155 15.48 -12.88 -12.27
CA GLU A 155 15.85 -12.66 -10.87
C GLU A 155 16.66 -11.38 -10.71
N ASN A 156 17.65 -11.18 -11.56
CA ASN A 156 18.51 -9.99 -11.52
C ASN A 156 17.71 -8.74 -11.86
N MET A 157 16.80 -8.83 -12.84
CA MET A 157 15.91 -7.72 -13.21
C MET A 157 14.98 -7.31 -12.06
N VAL A 158 14.42 -8.28 -11.33
CA VAL A 158 13.53 -8.01 -10.20
C VAL A 158 14.31 -7.44 -9.02
N LYS A 159 15.49 -7.97 -8.71
CA LYS A 159 16.37 -7.44 -7.66
C LYS A 159 16.74 -5.99 -7.96
N ASP A 160 17.19 -5.72 -9.18
CA ASP A 160 17.59 -4.38 -9.61
C ASP A 160 16.40 -3.41 -9.57
N VAL A 161 15.26 -3.77 -10.15
CA VAL A 161 14.05 -2.92 -10.14
C VAL A 161 13.55 -2.68 -8.71
N SER A 162 13.57 -3.68 -7.84
CA SER A 162 13.18 -3.49 -6.44
C SER A 162 14.12 -2.52 -5.72
N LEU A 163 15.44 -2.62 -5.97
CA LEU A 163 16.44 -1.69 -5.45
C LEU A 163 16.21 -0.27 -5.98
N TYR A 164 15.96 -0.10 -7.28
CA TYR A 164 15.69 1.20 -7.89
C TYR A 164 14.39 1.83 -7.39
N ILE A 165 13.32 1.06 -7.21
CA ILE A 165 12.06 1.56 -6.66
C ILE A 165 12.26 2.01 -5.21
N PHE A 166 12.97 1.24 -4.38
CA PHE A 166 13.30 1.65 -3.01
C PHE A 166 14.23 2.88 -2.99
N ALA A 167 15.26 2.90 -3.83
CA ALA A 167 16.21 3.99 -3.95
C ALA A 167 15.59 5.28 -4.51
N ALA A 168 14.54 5.20 -5.33
CA ALA A 168 13.78 6.36 -5.81
C ALA A 168 12.68 6.80 -4.84
N ALA A 169 12.05 5.85 -4.14
CA ALA A 169 11.02 6.11 -3.14
C ALA A 169 11.56 6.91 -1.95
N ILE A 170 12.74 6.56 -1.43
CA ILE A 170 13.36 7.25 -0.29
C ILE A 170 13.56 8.76 -0.55
N PRO A 171 14.24 9.19 -1.63
CA PRO A 171 14.41 10.61 -1.93
C PRO A 171 13.08 11.30 -2.26
N LEU A 172 12.14 10.65 -2.95
CA LEU A 172 10.80 11.24 -3.18
C LEU A 172 10.05 11.49 -1.87
N VAL A 173 10.10 10.55 -0.92
CA VAL A 173 9.52 10.71 0.41
C VAL A 173 10.26 11.80 1.19
N LEU A 174 11.59 11.87 1.13
CA LEU A 174 12.39 12.91 1.78
C LEU A 174 12.09 14.31 1.19
N ILE A 175 11.98 14.43 -0.12
CA ILE A 175 11.60 15.67 -0.82
C ILE A 175 10.18 16.07 -0.42
N PHE A 176 9.24 15.13 -0.39
CA PHE A 176 7.88 15.40 0.07
C PHE A 176 7.83 15.89 1.51
N LEU A 177 8.59 15.25 2.42
CA LEU A 177 8.71 15.67 3.81
C LEU A 177 9.37 17.04 3.94
N TRP A 178 10.40 17.33 3.14
CA TRP A 178 11.12 18.61 3.13
C TRP A 178 10.23 19.76 2.62
N VAL A 179 9.54 19.55 1.49
CA VAL A 179 8.56 20.50 0.95
C VAL A 179 7.45 20.75 1.96
N ARG A 180 6.95 19.71 2.64
CA ARG A 180 5.96 19.87 3.71
C ARG A 180 6.49 20.61 4.93
N LYS A 181 7.74 20.37 5.35
CA LYS A 181 8.37 21.12 6.45
C LYS A 181 8.47 22.61 6.09
N LYS A 182 8.85 22.91 4.83
CA LYS A 182 8.97 24.28 4.31
C LYS A 182 7.61 24.98 4.17
N GLN A 183 6.57 24.25 3.79
CA GLN A 183 5.19 24.76 3.76
C GLN A 183 4.62 24.99 5.17
N ARG A 184 4.93 24.13 6.15
CA ARG A 184 4.57 24.34 7.57
C ARG A 184 5.29 25.56 8.16
N ALA A 185 6.56 25.77 7.82
CA ALA A 185 7.33 26.95 8.24
C ALA A 185 6.76 28.24 7.65
N LYS A 186 6.40 28.25 6.36
CA LYS A 186 5.73 29.40 5.73
C LYS A 186 4.35 29.69 6.32
N ARG A 187 3.54 28.67 6.63
CA ARG A 187 2.23 28.87 7.28
C ARG A 187 2.33 29.46 8.69
N LYS A 188 3.32 29.05 9.48
CA LYS A 188 3.60 29.66 10.79
C LYS A 188 4.11 31.10 10.69
N ALA A 189 4.90 31.42 9.67
CA ALA A 189 5.36 32.79 9.46
C ALA A 189 4.23 33.73 9.05
N VAL A 190 3.26 33.27 8.25
CA VAL A 190 2.10 34.07 7.82
C VAL A 190 1.12 34.32 8.99
N SER A 191 0.88 33.33 9.86
CA SER A 191 0.01 33.54 11.03
C SER A 191 0.59 34.53 12.06
N VAL A 192 1.92 34.58 12.20
CA VAL A 192 2.60 35.55 13.10
C VAL A 192 2.56 36.99 12.54
N ILE A 193 2.30 37.16 11.24
CA ILE A 193 2.19 38.48 10.59
C ILE A 193 0.74 39.02 10.63
N GLU A 194 -0.27 38.17 10.89
CA GLU A 194 -1.67 38.59 11.08
C GLU A 194 -1.98 39.05 12.52
N ASP A 195 -1.26 38.54 13.52
CA ASP A 195 -1.40 38.95 14.93
C ASP A 195 -1.01 40.42 15.29
N PRO A 196 -0.09 41.14 14.61
CA PRO A 196 0.22 42.53 14.97
C PRO A 196 -0.85 43.55 14.53
N VAL A 197 -1.83 43.14 13.71
CA VAL A 197 -2.88 44.05 13.21
C VAL A 197 -4.09 44.12 14.16
N GLN A 198 -4.24 43.15 15.08
CA GLN A 198 -5.30 43.18 16.08
C GLN A 198 -4.99 44.07 17.29
N ASP A 199 -3.71 44.23 17.68
CA ASP A 199 -3.32 45.04 18.85
C ASP A 199 -3.44 46.57 18.63
N VAL A 200 -3.47 47.02 17.37
CA VAL A 200 -3.67 48.45 17.04
C VAL A 200 -5.15 48.84 16.98
N LYS A 201 -6.07 47.88 16.74
CA LYS A 201 -7.51 48.15 16.67
C LYS A 201 -8.21 48.16 18.02
N GLU A 202 -7.56 47.69 19.08
CA GLU A 202 -8.14 47.67 20.44
C GLU A 202 -7.75 48.92 21.26
N ASN A 203 -6.84 49.75 20.75
CA ASN A 203 -6.31 50.96 21.41
C ASN A 203 -6.66 52.29 20.68
N MET A 204 -7.68 52.30 19.83
CA MET A 204 -8.17 53.50 19.13
C MET A 204 -9.70 53.58 19.20
#